data_AF-A0A6M3MAY7-F1
#
_entry.id   AF-A0A6M3MAY7-F1
#
_cell.length_a   1.000
_cell.length_b   1.000
_cell.length_c   1.000
_cell.angle_alpha   90.00
_cell.angle_beta   90.00
_cell.angle_gamma   90.00
#
_symmetry.space_group_name_H-M   'P 1'
#
loop_
_entity.id
_entity.type
_entity.pdbx_description
1 polymer ?
#
loop_
_entity_poly.entity_id
_entity_poly.type
_entity_poly.pdbx_seq_one_letter_code
_entity_poly.pdbx_strand_id
1 'polypeptide(L)'
;MKTSIFVTAEFTALHSWADCPIEEVAFLRNSHRHKFFVKVKTVVHHDDREKEFFVLKKILVDYLNDFYQNKNLGSKSCEMIARDLGLLLWKDISAVEVWEDNENGAIVEYD
;
A
#
# COMPACT_ATOMS: atom_id res chain seq x y z
N MET A 1 -0.71 -26.37 -5.17
CA MET A 1 -1.09 -25.12 -5.88
C MET A 1 -1.49 -24.12 -4.81
N LYS A 2 -1.03 -22.86 -4.90
CA LYS A 2 -1.41 -21.79 -3.97
C LYS A 2 -2.35 -20.85 -4.72
N THR A 3 -3.56 -20.65 -4.20
CA THR A 3 -4.52 -19.70 -4.74
C THR A 3 -4.52 -18.46 -3.84
N SER A 4 -4.57 -17.28 -4.45
CA SER A 4 -4.67 -16.02 -3.70
C SER A 4 -5.67 -15.11 -4.38
N ILE A 5 -6.48 -14.46 -3.57
CA ILE A 5 -7.29 -13.34 -4.03
C ILE A 5 -6.54 -12.05 -3.79
N PHE A 6 -6.89 -11.01 -4.55
CA PHE A 6 -6.33 -9.69 -4.34
C PHE A 6 -7.36 -8.60 -4.57
N VAL A 7 -7.18 -7.47 -3.89
CA VAL A 7 -7.94 -6.25 -4.12
C VAL A 7 -6.99 -5.10 -4.33
N THR A 8 -7.45 -4.10 -5.09
CA THR A 8 -6.71 -2.87 -5.32
C THR A 8 -7.52 -1.65 -4.90
N ALA A 9 -6.81 -0.65 -4.38
CA ALA A 9 -7.32 0.67 -4.06
C ALA A 9 -6.23 1.72 -4.33
N GLU A 10 -6.61 2.98 -4.32
CA GLU A 10 -5.71 4.10 -4.53
C GLU A 10 -6.03 5.21 -3.55
N PHE A 11 -5.03 6.02 -3.22
CA PHE A 11 -5.19 7.23 -2.43
C PHE A 11 -4.21 8.28 -2.91
N THR A 12 -4.41 9.53 -2.50
CA THR A 12 -3.48 10.63 -2.76
C THR A 12 -2.90 11.12 -1.45
N ALA A 13 -1.60 11.37 -1.39
CA ALA A 13 -0.98 11.99 -0.22
C ALA A 13 0.26 12.80 -0.59
N LEU A 14 0.71 13.64 0.33
CA LEU A 14 2.01 14.30 0.29
C LEU A 14 3.02 13.49 1.10
N HIS A 15 4.28 13.45 0.65
CA HIS A 15 5.39 12.97 1.46
C HIS A 15 6.71 13.61 0.99
N SER A 16 7.81 13.36 1.69
CA SER A 16 9.16 13.72 1.23
C SER A 16 10.24 12.91 1.91
N TRP A 17 11.37 12.75 1.23
CA TRP A 17 12.60 12.27 1.83
C TRP A 17 13.55 13.45 2.08
N ALA A 18 13.27 14.20 3.16
CA ALA A 18 13.96 15.46 3.49
C ALA A 18 15.50 15.34 3.49
N ASP A 19 16.02 14.21 3.97
CA ASP A 19 17.46 13.93 4.06
C ASP A 19 18.01 13.17 2.84
N CYS A 20 17.32 13.20 1.68
CA CYS A 20 17.76 12.48 0.48
C CYS A 20 19.19 12.90 0.09
N PRO A 21 20.18 11.98 0.10
CA PRO A 21 21.57 12.32 -0.19
C PRO A 21 21.88 12.35 -1.69
N ILE A 22 20.93 11.98 -2.55
CA ILE A 22 21.11 11.81 -3.99
C ILE A 22 20.78 13.12 -4.70
N GLU A 23 21.74 13.70 -5.41
CA GLU A 23 21.60 15.05 -5.95
C GLU A 23 20.75 15.08 -7.23
N GLU A 24 20.80 14.03 -8.05
CA GLU A 24 20.00 13.87 -9.27
C GLU A 24 18.49 13.88 -9.01
N VAL A 25 18.10 13.54 -7.78
CA VAL A 25 16.71 13.51 -7.31
C VAL A 25 16.51 14.41 -6.09
N ALA A 26 17.27 15.50 -5.98
CA ALA A 26 17.18 16.45 -4.87
C ALA A 26 15.77 17.03 -4.65
N PHE A 27 14.88 16.96 -5.66
CA PHE A 27 13.47 17.32 -5.51
C PHE A 27 12.74 16.49 -4.44
N LEU A 28 13.19 15.25 -4.18
CA LEU A 28 12.61 14.36 -3.15
C LEU A 28 12.72 14.94 -1.74
N ARG A 29 13.66 15.87 -1.51
CA ARG A 29 13.81 16.57 -0.22
C ARG A 29 12.61 17.45 0.09
N ASN A 30 11.92 17.95 -0.93
CA ASN A 30 10.75 18.81 -0.78
C ASN A 30 9.46 17.99 -0.73
N SER A 31 8.45 18.48 -0.01
CA SER A 31 7.12 17.86 -0.01
C SER A 31 6.55 17.82 -1.42
N HIS A 32 6.16 16.63 -1.87
CA HIS A 32 5.55 16.41 -3.17
C HIS A 32 4.40 15.41 -3.05
N ARG A 33 3.50 15.46 -4.04
CA ARG A 33 2.25 14.70 -4.06
C ARG A 33 2.41 13.49 -4.95
N HIS A 34 2.01 12.32 -4.44
CA HIS A 34 1.79 11.13 -5.27
C HIS A 34 0.33 10.69 -5.24
N LYS A 35 -0.06 10.01 -6.32
CA LYS A 35 -1.16 9.07 -6.29
C LYS A 35 -0.58 7.69 -5.96
N PHE A 36 -0.87 7.21 -4.76
CA PHE A 36 -0.46 5.88 -4.33
C PHE A 36 -1.47 4.83 -4.79
N PHE A 37 -0.97 3.74 -5.33
CA PHE A 37 -1.73 2.55 -5.66
C PHE A 37 -1.38 1.46 -4.64
N VAL A 38 -2.37 0.68 -4.22
CA VAL A 38 -2.20 -0.37 -3.23
C VAL A 38 -2.84 -1.65 -3.74
N LYS A 39 -2.14 -2.78 -3.60
CA LYS A 39 -2.69 -4.11 -3.80
C LYS A 39 -2.44 -4.95 -2.57
N VAL A 40 -3.50 -5.58 -2.08
CA VAL A 40 -3.46 -6.48 -0.93
C VAL A 40 -3.80 -7.88 -1.41
N LYS A 41 -2.97 -8.87 -1.06
CA LYS A 41 -3.17 -10.28 -1.38
C LYS A 41 -3.44 -11.09 -0.11
N THR A 42 -4.35 -12.05 -0.20
CA THR A 42 -4.59 -13.07 0.83
C THR A 42 -4.67 -14.44 0.19
N VAL A 43 -4.13 -15.44 0.88
CA VAL A 43 -4.26 -16.85 0.48
C VAL A 43 -5.69 -17.30 0.72
N VAL A 44 -6.18 -18.19 -0.15
CA VAL A 44 -7.42 -18.96 0.03
C VAL A 44 -7.12 -20.44 -0.21
N HIS A 45 -7.90 -21.30 0.43
CA HIS A 45 -7.73 -22.74 0.48
C HIS A 45 -8.79 -23.49 -0.35
N HIS A 46 -9.85 -22.81 -0.79
CA HIS A 46 -10.81 -23.33 -1.76
C HIS A 46 -11.32 -22.25 -2.74
N ASP A 47 -11.86 -22.70 -3.87
CA ASP A 47 -12.25 -21.81 -4.98
C ASP A 47 -13.68 -21.22 -4.83
N ASP A 48 -14.42 -21.63 -3.81
CA ASP A 48 -15.78 -21.12 -3.50
C ASP A 48 -15.76 -19.92 -2.56
N ARG A 49 -15.27 -18.77 -3.05
CA ARG A 49 -15.40 -17.45 -2.41
C ARG A 49 -15.08 -17.43 -0.90
N GLU A 50 -14.00 -18.11 -0.49
CA GLU A 50 -13.56 -18.16 0.92
C GLU A 50 -13.46 -16.75 1.54
N LYS A 51 -13.02 -15.79 0.74
CA LYS A 51 -13.01 -14.37 1.07
C LYS A 51 -13.68 -13.56 -0.03
N GLU A 52 -14.55 -12.64 0.36
CA GLU A 52 -15.31 -11.80 -0.56
C GLU A 52 -14.54 -10.51 -0.87
N PHE A 53 -14.41 -10.18 -2.17
CA PHE A 53 -13.58 -9.09 -2.66
C PHE A 53 -14.10 -7.71 -2.24
N PHE A 54 -15.42 -7.47 -2.27
CA PHE A 54 -15.98 -6.17 -1.88
C PHE A 54 -15.83 -5.90 -0.38
N VAL A 55 -15.98 -6.91 0.47
CA VAL A 55 -15.71 -6.76 1.92
C VAL A 55 -14.25 -6.40 2.16
N LEU A 56 -13.30 -7.15 1.58
CA LEU A 56 -11.88 -6.87 1.73
C LEU A 56 -11.50 -5.50 1.16
N LYS A 57 -12.04 -5.14 0.00
CA LYS A 57 -11.81 -3.82 -0.63
C LYS A 57 -12.39 -2.69 0.21
N LYS A 58 -13.56 -2.87 0.81
CA LYS A 58 -14.16 -1.85 1.68
C LYS A 58 -13.27 -1.58 2.89
N ILE A 59 -12.77 -2.62 3.56
CA ILE A 59 -11.84 -2.48 4.70
C ILE A 59 -10.60 -1.70 4.27
N LEU A 60 -10.00 -2.05 3.12
CA LEU A 60 -8.84 -1.35 2.59
C LEU A 60 -9.15 0.12 2.32
N VAL A 61 -10.24 0.43 1.61
CA VAL A 61 -10.61 1.81 1.24
C VAL A 61 -10.92 2.66 2.46
N ASP A 62 -11.68 2.14 3.43
CA ASP A 62 -12.00 2.86 4.66
C ASP A 62 -10.71 3.21 5.43
N TYR A 63 -9.80 2.24 5.55
CA TYR A 63 -8.50 2.45 6.18
C TYR A 63 -7.67 3.51 5.44
N LEU A 64 -7.57 3.42 4.11
CA LEU A 64 -6.83 4.41 3.33
C LEU A 64 -7.43 5.81 3.48
N ASN A 65 -8.75 5.94 3.52
CA ASN A 65 -9.42 7.22 3.73
C ASN A 65 -9.13 7.80 5.11
N ASP A 66 -9.18 6.98 6.15
CA ASP A 66 -9.01 7.43 7.54
C ASP A 66 -7.56 7.83 7.84
N PHE A 67 -6.57 7.15 7.24
CA PHE A 67 -5.17 7.27 7.65
C PHE A 67 -4.24 7.89 6.60
N TYR A 68 -4.57 7.83 5.31
CA TYR A 68 -3.65 8.21 4.24
C TYR A 68 -4.18 9.28 3.28
N GLN A 69 -5.46 9.23 2.93
CA GLN A 69 -6.05 10.11 1.92
C GLN A 69 -5.92 11.59 2.29
N ASN A 70 -5.37 12.36 1.35
CA ASN A 70 -5.12 13.80 1.44
C ASN A 70 -4.27 14.22 2.66
N LYS A 71 -3.48 13.30 3.23
CA LYS A 71 -2.60 13.60 4.37
C LYS A 71 -1.17 13.89 3.93
N ASN A 72 -0.37 14.39 4.89
CA ASN A 72 1.09 14.42 4.77
C ASN A 72 1.66 13.22 5.55
N LEU A 73 2.35 12.34 4.85
CA LEU A 73 2.90 11.09 5.37
C LEU A 73 4.33 11.26 5.91
N GLY A 74 4.89 12.48 5.87
CA GLY A 74 6.26 12.75 6.27
C GLY A 74 7.25 11.96 5.39
N SER A 75 8.14 11.19 6.03
CA SER A 75 9.16 10.39 5.35
C SER A 75 8.76 8.95 5.03
N LYS A 76 7.46 8.62 5.08
CA LYS A 76 7.00 7.27 4.77
C LYS A 76 7.27 6.92 3.31
N SER A 77 8.08 5.88 3.11
CA SER A 77 8.29 5.24 1.81
C SER A 77 7.19 4.22 1.49
N CYS A 78 7.16 3.74 0.24
CA CYS A 78 6.25 2.65 -0.17
C CYS A 78 6.41 1.39 0.69
N GLU A 79 7.63 1.02 1.09
CA GLU A 79 7.91 -0.12 1.99
C GLU A 79 7.27 0.10 3.37
N MET A 80 7.38 1.31 3.91
CA MET A 80 6.82 1.64 5.22
C MET A 80 5.29 1.59 5.18
N ILE A 81 4.67 2.15 4.12
CA ILE A 81 3.22 2.10 3.92
C ILE A 81 2.76 0.64 3.77
N ALA A 82 3.47 -0.18 2.99
CA ALA A 82 3.15 -1.59 2.81
C ALA A 82 3.23 -2.40 4.13
N ARG A 83 4.22 -2.11 4.99
CA ARG A 83 4.35 -2.73 6.33
C ARG A 83 3.21 -2.29 7.25
N ASP A 84 2.91 -0.99 7.30
CA ASP A 84 1.82 -0.46 8.13
C ASP A 84 0.49 -1.11 7.75
N LEU A 85 0.20 -1.20 6.44
CA LEU A 85 -1.01 -1.84 5.93
C LEU A 85 -1.06 -3.33 6.25
N GLY A 86 0.03 -4.07 6.10
CA GLY A 86 0.01 -5.51 6.39
C GLY A 86 -0.14 -5.83 7.89
N LEU A 87 0.45 -5.03 8.78
CA LEU A 87 0.27 -5.19 10.23
C LEU A 87 -1.17 -4.92 10.69
N LEU A 88 -1.89 -4.03 10.00
CA LEU A 88 -3.20 -3.54 10.42
C LEU A 88 -4.37 -4.22 9.73
N LEU A 89 -4.20 -4.72 8.51
CA LEU A 89 -5.32 -5.19 7.70
C LEU A 89 -5.79 -6.62 7.98
N TRP A 90 -4.93 -7.58 8.38
CA TRP A 90 -5.34 -8.90 8.87
C TRP A 90 -4.16 -9.84 9.16
N LYS A 91 -4.35 -10.91 9.95
CA LYS A 91 -3.39 -12.04 10.11
C LYS A 91 -3.17 -12.90 8.84
N ASP A 92 -3.95 -12.66 7.79
CA ASP A 92 -4.02 -13.54 6.61
C ASP A 92 -3.58 -12.81 5.33
N ILE A 93 -3.06 -11.58 5.46
CA ILE A 93 -2.46 -10.88 4.34
C ILE A 93 -1.13 -11.55 4.03
N SER A 94 -0.98 -12.03 2.80
CA SER A 94 0.26 -12.68 2.34
C SER A 94 1.20 -11.72 1.64
N ALA A 95 0.67 -10.63 1.09
CA ALA A 95 1.49 -9.57 0.51
C ALA A 95 0.74 -8.24 0.42
N VAL A 96 1.49 -7.15 0.55
CA VAL A 96 1.03 -5.79 0.23
C VAL A 96 2.00 -5.16 -0.75
N GLU A 97 1.48 -4.66 -1.86
CA GLU A 97 2.22 -3.88 -2.85
C GLU A 97 1.73 -2.41 -2.78
N VAL A 98 2.66 -1.46 -2.82
CA VAL A 98 2.38 -0.01 -2.85
C VAL A 98 3.21 0.61 -3.97
N TRP A 99 2.59 1.42 -4.83
CA TRP A 99 3.26 2.14 -5.92
C TRP A 99 2.95 3.61 -5.91
N GLU A 100 3.94 4.42 -6.26
CA GLU A 100 3.81 5.84 -6.55
C GLU A 100 3.52 6.05 -8.03
N ASP A 101 2.46 6.81 -8.31
CA ASP A 101 2.01 7.27 -9.63
C ASP A 101 1.82 6.15 -10.68
N ASN A 102 1.66 4.91 -10.23
CA ASN A 102 1.57 3.70 -11.07
C ASN A 102 2.85 3.43 -11.89
N GLU A 103 4.00 3.87 -11.38
CA GLU A 103 5.31 3.71 -12.04
C GLU A 103 6.24 2.79 -11.24
N ASN A 104 6.53 3.16 -9.99
CA ASN A 104 7.52 2.50 -9.15
C ASN A 104 6.92 2.16 -7.79
N GLY A 105 7.42 1.12 -7.11
CA GLY A 105 6.82 0.72 -5.83
C GLY A 105 7.59 -0.36 -5.10
N ALA A 106 7.01 -0.79 -3.98
CA ALA A 106 7.54 -1.83 -3.11
C ALA A 106 6.51 -2.93 -2.88
N ILE A 107 7.02 -4.12 -2.55
CA ILE A 107 6.24 -5.26 -2.09
C ILE A 107 6.76 -5.72 -0.72
N VAL A 108 5.84 -5.98 0.20
CA VAL A 108 6.12 -6.65 1.47
C VAL A 108 5.33 -7.94 1.50
N GLU A 109 6.04 -9.06 1.58
CA GLU A 109 5.46 -10.41 1.64
C GLU A 109 5.54 -10.94 3.08
N TYR A 110 4.52 -11.69 3.48
CA TYR A 110 4.38 -12.31 4.79
C TYR A 110 4.30 -13.83 4.60
N ASP A 111 5.19 -14.56 5.27
CA ASP A 111 5.29 -16.02 5.21
C ASP A 111 4.15 -16.74 5.95
#